data_AF-A0A0J5IPL9-F1
#
_entry.id   AF-A0A0J5IPL9-F1
#
_cell.length_a   1.000
_cell.length_b   1.000
_cell.length_c   1.000
_cell.angle_alpha   90.00
_cell.angle_beta   90.00
_cell.angle_gamma   90.00
#
_symmetry.space_group_name_H-M   'P 1'
#
loop_
_entity.id
_entity.type
_entity.pdbx_description
1 polymer ?
#
loop_
_entity_poly.entity_id
_entity_poly.type
_entity_poly.pdbx_seq_one_letter_code
_entity_poly.pdbx_strand_id
1 'polypeptide(L)'
;MKFAKRMPVMLLLSFVMTGCVNTIGNTSPIFCDTASPIYISRYDQLTDYTAREILTHNRIGHRLCGWKKKAATKTLALSPVNPTE
;
A
#
# COMPACT_ATOMS: atom_id res chain seq x y z
N MET A 1 52.14 -5.73 26.83
CA MET A 1 50.66 -5.65 26.74
C MET A 1 50.24 -4.19 26.52
N LYS A 2 50.00 -3.75 25.28
CA LYS A 2 49.59 -2.35 24.96
C LYS A 2 48.32 -2.25 24.09
N PHE A 3 47.76 -3.38 23.67
CA PHE A 3 46.61 -3.44 22.75
C PHE A 3 45.25 -3.28 23.44
N ALA A 4 45.18 -3.45 24.77
CA ALA A 4 43.91 -3.39 25.51
C ALA A 4 43.33 -1.97 25.69
N LYS A 5 44.13 -0.90 25.52
CA LYS A 5 43.67 0.49 25.71
C LYS A 5 43.01 1.12 24.48
N ARG A 6 43.21 0.58 23.27
CA ARG A 6 42.63 1.10 22.02
C ARG A 6 41.40 0.34 21.54
N MET A 7 41.16 -0.87 22.06
CA MET A 7 39.99 -1.70 21.78
C MET A 7 38.63 -1.10 22.20
N PRO A 8 38.47 -0.36 23.33
CA PRO A 8 37.16 0.18 23.67
C PRO A 8 36.77 1.38 22.79
N VAL A 9 37.75 2.12 22.25
CA VAL A 9 37.50 3.31 21.40
C VAL A 9 36.95 2.91 20.03
N MET A 10 37.42 1.79 19.48
CA MET A 10 36.94 1.28 18.19
C MET A 10 35.52 0.69 18.28
N LEU A 11 35.15 0.11 19.43
CA LEU A 11 33.82 -0.43 19.69
C LEU A 11 32.77 0.65 19.99
N LEU A 12 33.19 1.79 20.57
CA LEU A 12 32.31 2.93 20.80
C LEU A 12 32.04 3.72 19.50
N LEU A 13 32.97 3.71 18.54
CA LEU A 13 32.83 4.42 17.26
C LEU A 13 31.88 3.71 16.28
N SER A 14 31.57 2.43 16.46
CA SER A 14 30.62 1.72 15.59
C SER A 14 29.15 2.03 15.92
N PHE A 15 28.85 2.46 17.15
CA PHE A 15 27.49 2.75 17.60
C PHE A 15 26.93 4.09 17.08
N VAL A 16 27.76 5.01 16.58
CA VAL A 16 27.31 6.30 16.03
C VAL A 16 26.67 6.19 14.64
N MET A 17 26.67 5.01 14.01
CA MET A 17 26.07 4.80 12.68
C MET A 17 24.63 4.28 12.71
N THR A 18 24.04 3.98 13.87
CA THR A 18 22.61 3.65 13.95
C THR A 18 21.79 4.94 13.96
N GLY A 19 21.62 5.56 12.80
CA GLY A 19 20.66 6.64 12.60
C GLY A 19 19.24 6.07 12.44
N CYS A 20 18.28 6.58 13.21
CA CYS A 20 16.86 6.31 12.95
C CYS A 20 16.42 7.08 11.70
N VAL A 21 15.93 6.36 10.69
CA VAL A 21 15.25 6.99 9.54
C VAL A 21 13.85 7.43 9.98
N ASN A 22 13.74 8.62 10.57
CA ASN A 22 12.44 9.27 10.75
C ASN A 22 12.09 9.99 9.45
N THR A 23 11.66 9.25 8.43
CA THR A 23 10.97 9.83 7.27
C THR A 23 9.57 10.28 7.69
N ILE A 24 9.52 11.32 8.54
CA ILE A 24 8.36 12.19 8.69
C ILE A 24 8.65 13.46 7.87
N GLY A 25 9.11 13.26 6.64
CA GLY A 25 9.05 14.30 5.61
C GLY A 25 7.66 14.27 5.00
N ASN A 26 7.27 15.33 4.30
CA ASN A 26 5.98 15.48 3.61
C ASN A 26 5.77 14.47 2.45
N THR A 27 6.42 13.33 2.50
CA THR A 27 6.28 12.17 1.63
C THR A 27 4.98 11.45 1.94
N SER A 28 4.23 11.13 0.88
CA SER A 28 3.05 10.29 0.95
C SER A 28 3.37 8.98 1.68
N PRO A 29 2.44 8.38 2.44
CA PRO A 29 2.66 7.08 3.05
C PRO A 29 3.15 6.05 2.01
N ILE A 30 4.08 5.16 2.38
CA ILE A 30 4.61 4.09 1.49
C ILE A 30 3.48 3.29 0.83
N PHE A 31 2.34 3.16 1.52
CA PHE A 31 1.10 2.60 0.98
C PHE A 31 0.68 3.24 -0.36
N CYS A 32 0.75 4.56 -0.49
CA CYS A 32 0.35 5.28 -1.70
C CYS A 32 1.28 5.03 -2.89
N ASP A 33 2.54 4.68 -2.63
CA ASP A 33 3.54 4.39 -3.66
C ASP A 33 3.46 2.94 -4.15
N THR A 34 2.91 2.04 -3.32
CA THR A 34 2.92 0.59 -3.55
C THR A 34 1.55 -0.01 -3.84
N ALA A 35 0.48 0.73 -3.54
CA ALA A 35 -0.89 0.28 -3.76
C ALA A 35 -1.64 1.19 -4.74
N SER A 36 -2.74 0.66 -5.27
CA SER A 36 -3.67 1.39 -6.13
C SER A 36 -5.12 0.97 -5.83
N PRO A 37 -6.12 1.71 -6.34
CA PRO A 37 -7.52 1.35 -6.14
C PRO A 37 -7.84 -0.01 -6.77
N ILE A 38 -8.54 -0.85 -6.02
CA ILE A 38 -9.03 -2.15 -6.49
C ILE A 38 -10.43 -1.93 -7.11
N TYR A 39 -10.57 -2.27 -8.39
CA TYR A 39 -11.85 -2.23 -9.10
C TYR A 39 -12.41 -3.64 -9.24
N ILE A 40 -13.68 -3.80 -8.86
CA ILE A 40 -14.40 -5.08 -8.88
C ILE A 40 -15.26 -5.13 -10.14
N SER A 41 -15.14 -6.20 -10.90
CA SER A 41 -15.97 -6.52 -12.07
C SER A 41 -17.34 -7.06 -11.64
N ARG A 42 -18.32 -7.01 -12.54
CA ARG A 42 -19.64 -7.64 -12.32
C ARG A 42 -19.58 -9.17 -12.22
N TYR A 43 -18.49 -9.77 -12.68
CA TYR A 43 -18.29 -11.22 -12.68
C TYR A 43 -17.49 -11.72 -11.47
N ASP A 44 -16.94 -10.82 -10.65
CA ASP A 44 -16.15 -11.20 -9.49
C ASP A 44 -17.07 -11.72 -8.38
N GLN A 45 -16.77 -12.91 -7.87
CA GLN A 45 -17.46 -13.47 -6.71
C GLN A 45 -16.62 -13.17 -5.47
N LEU A 46 -17.19 -12.42 -4.54
CA LEU A 46 -16.53 -12.00 -3.30
C LEU A 46 -17.31 -12.55 -2.11
N THR A 47 -16.58 -12.96 -1.08
CA THR A 47 -17.18 -13.11 0.25
C THR A 47 -17.45 -11.74 0.85
N ASP A 48 -18.38 -11.66 1.80
CA ASP A 48 -18.65 -10.42 2.55
C ASP A 48 -17.42 -9.89 3.29
N TYR A 49 -16.52 -10.79 3.71
CA TYR A 49 -15.26 -10.39 4.34
C TYR A 49 -14.34 -9.70 3.32
N THR A 50 -14.10 -10.32 2.17
CA THR A 50 -13.24 -9.76 1.12
C THR A 50 -13.80 -8.42 0.59
N ALA A 51 -15.12 -8.33 0.40
CA ALA A 51 -15.76 -7.09 -0.04
C ALA A 51 -15.53 -5.94 0.95
N ARG A 52 -15.61 -6.20 2.26
CA ARG A 52 -15.33 -5.22 3.31
C ARG A 52 -13.86 -4.78 3.31
N GLU A 53 -12.93 -5.71 3.15
CA GLU A 53 -11.50 -5.40 3.10
C GLU A 53 -11.14 -4.53 1.90
N ILE A 54 -11.66 -4.87 0.70
CA ILE A 54 -11.45 -4.05 -0.51
C ILE A 54 -12.04 -2.64 -0.32
N LEU A 55 -13.23 -2.55 0.27
CA LEU A 55 -13.86 -1.26 0.54
C LEU A 55 -13.03 -0.42 1.53
N THR A 56 -12.48 -1.05 2.56
CA THR A 56 -11.59 -0.39 3.53
C THR A 56 -10.30 0.08 2.86
N HIS A 57 -9.63 -0.77 2.08
CA HIS A 57 -8.43 -0.42 1.31
C HIS A 57 -8.65 0.81 0.42
N ASN A 58 -9.73 0.80 -0.37
CA ASN A 58 -10.05 1.89 -1.28
C ASN A 58 -10.43 3.18 -0.53
N ARG A 59 -11.11 3.08 0.62
CA ARG A 59 -11.44 4.26 1.45
C ARG A 59 -10.19 4.88 2.08
N ILE A 60 -9.26 4.06 2.55
CA ILE A 60 -7.98 4.51 3.09
C ILE A 60 -7.19 5.23 1.99
N GLY A 61 -7.05 4.64 0.80
CA GLY A 61 -6.35 5.29 -0.30
C GLY A 61 -7.06 6.52 -0.87
N HIS A 62 -8.39 6.59 -0.84
CA HIS A 62 -9.11 7.83 -1.13
C HIS A 62 -8.73 8.94 -0.14
N ARG A 63 -8.70 8.62 1.16
CA ARG A 63 -8.39 9.58 2.23
C ARG A 63 -6.93 10.02 2.24
N LEU A 64 -5.99 9.08 2.08
CA LEU A 64 -4.56 9.33 2.26
C LEU A 64 -3.83 9.63 0.95
N CYS A 65 -4.26 9.03 -0.16
CA CYS A 65 -3.55 9.07 -1.44
C CYS A 65 -4.34 9.83 -2.54
N GLY A 66 -5.53 10.36 -2.23
CA GLY A 66 -6.36 11.09 -3.19
C GLY A 66 -6.95 10.23 -4.32
N TRP A 67 -7.04 8.91 -4.12
CA TRP A 67 -7.61 8.00 -5.12
C TRP A 67 -9.05 8.38 -5.47
N LYS A 68 -9.35 8.43 -6.77
CA LYS A 68 -10.67 8.79 -7.27
C LYS A 68 -11.49 7.55 -7.58
N LYS A 69 -12.80 7.65 -7.36
CA LYS A 69 -13.74 6.68 -7.91
C LYS A 69 -13.77 6.85 -9.42
N LYS A 70 -13.61 5.77 -10.19
CA LYS A 70 -14.01 5.80 -11.59
C LYS A 70 -15.53 6.00 -11.63
N ALA A 71 -16.00 6.91 -12.48
CA ALA A 71 -17.42 7.02 -12.75
C ALA A 71 -17.89 5.64 -13.20
N ALA A 72 -18.95 5.13 -12.57
CA ALA A 72 -19.61 3.94 -13.09
C ALA A 72 -20.16 4.35 -14.46
N THR A 73 -19.44 4.02 -15.53
CA THR A 73 -19.98 4.12 -16.88
C THR A 73 -21.19 3.21 -16.86
N LYS A 74 -22.37 3.81 -16.87
CA LYS A 74 -23.62 3.11 -17.08
C LYS A 74 -23.55 2.64 -18.52
N THR A 75 -22.93 1.48 -18.76
CA THR A 75 -23.09 0.74 -20.01
C THR A 75 -24.54 0.28 -20.02
N LEU A 76 -25.43 1.22 -20.36
CA LEU A 76 -26.67 0.94 -21.06
C LEU A 76 -26.26 0.22 -22.34
N ALA A 77 -26.76 -1.01 -22.48
CA ALA A 77 -26.78 -1.81 -23.69
C ALA A 77 -25.44 -2.02 -24.42
N LEU A 78 -24.90 -3.24 -24.32
CA LEU A 78 -24.58 -4.10 -25.47
C LEU A 78 -23.87 -5.35 -24.96
N SER A 79 -24.65 -6.40 -24.70
CA SER A 79 -24.60 -7.62 -25.50
C SER A 79 -25.56 -8.66 -24.90
N PRO A 80 -26.45 -9.26 -25.70
CA PRO A 80 -27.20 -10.44 -25.26
C PRO A 80 -26.18 -11.57 -25.13
N VAL A 81 -26.03 -12.13 -23.92
CA VAL A 81 -25.56 -13.51 -23.80
C VAL A 81 -26.65 -14.35 -24.43
N ASN A 82 -26.40 -14.86 -25.63
CA ASN A 82 -27.22 -15.88 -26.25
C ASN A 82 -27.03 -17.18 -25.46
N PRO A 83 -28.09 -17.77 -24.86
CA PRO A 83 -28.02 -19.13 -24.35
C PRO A 83 -28.36 -20.07 -25.51
N THR A 84 -27.35 -20.59 -26.20
CA THR A 84 -27.55 -21.69 -27.14
C THR A 84 -26.49 -22.76 -26.94
N GLU A 85 -27.00 -23.91 -26.49
CA GLU A 85 -26.46 -25.28 -26.47
C GLU A 85 -25.37 -25.63 -25.44
#